data_AF-A0A9Q1KFQ6-F1
#
_entry.id   AF-A0A9Q1KFQ6-F1
#
_cell.length_a   1.000
_cell.length_b   1.000
_cell.length_c   1.000
_cell.angle_alpha   90.00
_cell.angle_beta   90.00
_cell.angle_gamma   90.00
#
_symmetry.space_group_name_H-M   'P 1'
#
loop_
_entity.id
_entity.type
_entity.pdbx_description
1 polymer ?
#
loop_
_entity_poly.entity_id
_entity_poly.type
_entity_poly.pdbx_seq_one_letter_code
_entity_poly.pdbx_strand_id
1 'polypeptide(L)'
;MNGSQNRQTTSEDVDVREEYANAFRTESYNEFWARVLALTQTDSATWKLEGSTSATRLLSYRLFGENLLDPDQPTVTKMLSLTKIQLENKALIFDYFETTTNASTLCGLLLKDVDQMRIKYRSLRKTLSEISRISSNSKNTQLPTILTRLTEFTKCINPFVSSSTSLTRFKLVKLDCSELLRRLESSRDKARSKLQLLTSLRQGAAIFLVALTTALTLIVVTHALAIAVAMPGFVVASLSRGSMKQLAKTSAQLDAATKGTYILNKDLDTVSRLLARLDDEMEHTRAMIGFWMDRTTADIQAQAGEEVARQLKDSSSFVDQLDELEEHLYLCFMTINRARKLVVKEILDLHPS
;
A
#
# COMPACT_ATOMS: atom_id res chain seq x y z
N MET A 1 -44.51 9.43 -44.22
CA MET A 1 -44.51 8.58 -43.01
C MET A 1 -43.07 8.17 -42.77
N ASN A 2 -42.38 8.88 -41.88
CA ASN A 2 -40.95 8.68 -41.60
C ASN A 2 -40.83 8.27 -40.13
N GLY A 3 -40.43 7.01 -39.89
CA GLY A 3 -40.25 6.46 -38.55
C GLY A 3 -38.84 6.70 -38.06
N SER A 4 -38.68 7.62 -37.11
CA SER A 4 -37.41 7.88 -36.42
C SER A 4 -37.23 6.86 -35.30
N GLN A 5 -36.28 5.93 -35.48
CA GLN A 5 -35.79 5.07 -34.40
C GLN A 5 -34.96 5.89 -33.41
N ASN A 6 -35.47 6.03 -32.19
CA ASN A 6 -34.76 6.61 -31.07
C ASN A 6 -33.76 5.57 -30.52
N ARG A 7 -32.47 5.74 -30.79
CA ARG A 7 -31.41 4.88 -30.25
C ARG A 7 -31.01 5.44 -28.88
N GLN A 8 -31.62 4.92 -27.83
CA GLN A 8 -31.29 5.23 -26.45
C GLN A 8 -29.97 4.52 -26.11
N THR A 9 -28.86 5.25 -26.11
CA THR A 9 -27.59 4.80 -25.57
C THR A 9 -27.69 4.80 -24.05
N THR A 10 -27.86 3.63 -23.45
CA THR A 10 -27.69 3.41 -22.02
C THR A 10 -26.21 3.57 -21.69
N SER A 11 -25.85 4.71 -21.08
CA SER A 11 -24.60 4.86 -20.36
C SER A 11 -24.65 3.88 -19.19
N GLU A 12 -23.86 2.81 -19.24
CA GLU A 12 -23.62 1.96 -18.07
C GLU A 12 -22.97 2.85 -17.01
N ASP A 13 -23.75 3.23 -16.00
CA ASP A 13 -23.25 3.87 -14.80
C ASP A 13 -22.44 2.82 -14.05
N VAL A 14 -21.12 2.85 -14.23
CA VAL A 14 -20.18 1.97 -13.54
C VAL A 14 -20.28 2.30 -12.06
N ASP A 15 -20.92 1.42 -11.27
CA ASP A 15 -20.99 1.58 -9.83
C ASP A 15 -19.59 1.41 -9.24
N VAL A 16 -18.90 2.53 -9.09
CA VAL A 16 -17.55 2.62 -8.54
C VAL A 16 -17.48 1.95 -7.16
N ARG A 17 -18.57 1.88 -6.39
CA ARG A 17 -18.57 1.16 -5.11
C ARG A 17 -18.61 -0.35 -5.28
N GLU A 18 -19.33 -0.86 -6.28
CA GLU A 18 -19.32 -2.29 -6.60
C GLU A 18 -17.97 -2.71 -7.19
N GLU A 19 -17.39 -1.90 -8.08
CA GLU A 19 -16.05 -2.14 -8.62
C GLU A 19 -14.98 -2.05 -7.52
N TYR A 20 -15.06 -1.05 -6.63
CA TYR A 20 -14.20 -0.92 -5.45
C TYR A 20 -14.35 -2.15 -4.54
N ALA A 21 -15.58 -2.55 -4.19
CA ALA A 21 -15.83 -3.73 -3.36
C ALA A 21 -15.34 -5.04 -4.02
N ASN A 22 -15.43 -5.17 -5.34
CA ASN A 22 -14.91 -6.31 -6.08
C ASN A 22 -13.38 -6.30 -6.19
N ALA A 23 -12.73 -5.13 -6.18
CA ALA A 23 -11.27 -5.03 -6.04
C ALA A 23 -10.79 -5.62 -4.71
N PHE A 24 -11.63 -5.59 -3.66
CA PHE A 24 -11.37 -6.33 -2.42
C PHE A 24 -11.71 -7.81 -2.54
N ARG A 25 -12.70 -8.27 -3.30
CA ARG A 25 -13.10 -9.70 -3.36
C ARG A 25 -12.28 -10.56 -4.33
N THR A 26 -10.98 -10.33 -4.39
CA THR A 26 -10.09 -11.20 -5.17
C THR A 26 -9.88 -12.54 -4.47
N GLU A 27 -9.53 -13.59 -5.22
CA GLU A 27 -9.17 -14.89 -4.65
C GLU A 27 -8.05 -14.76 -3.61
N SER A 28 -7.08 -13.88 -3.87
CA SER A 28 -6.00 -13.52 -2.93
C SER A 28 -6.50 -12.89 -1.63
N TYR A 29 -7.60 -12.15 -1.67
CA TYR A 29 -8.22 -11.61 -0.47
C TYR A 29 -8.91 -12.71 0.32
N ASN A 30 -9.72 -13.56 -0.33
CA ASN A 30 -10.42 -14.65 0.35
C ASN A 30 -9.45 -15.66 1.00
N GLU A 31 -8.36 -16.02 0.31
CA GLU A 31 -7.32 -16.90 0.85
C GLU A 31 -6.62 -16.28 2.06
N PHE A 32 -6.31 -14.99 1.96
CA PHE A 32 -5.73 -14.21 3.04
C PHE A 32 -6.67 -14.14 4.26
N TRP A 33 -7.98 -13.94 4.04
CA TRP A 33 -9.02 -13.98 5.08
C TRP A 33 -9.13 -15.33 5.78
N ALA A 34 -9.05 -16.42 5.04
CA ALA A 34 -9.09 -17.76 5.60
C ALA A 34 -7.93 -17.99 6.59
N ARG A 35 -6.72 -17.50 6.27
CA ARG A 35 -5.54 -17.61 7.14
C ARG A 35 -5.65 -16.75 8.40
N VAL A 36 -6.14 -15.52 8.26
CA VAL A 36 -6.38 -14.62 9.40
C VAL A 36 -7.36 -15.26 10.39
N LEU A 37 -8.46 -15.83 9.88
CA LEU A 37 -9.43 -16.53 10.73
C LEU A 37 -8.83 -17.73 11.46
N ALA A 38 -7.94 -18.49 10.80
CA ALA A 38 -7.23 -19.60 11.44
C ALA A 38 -6.33 -19.14 12.61
N LEU A 39 -5.66 -17.99 12.47
CA LEU A 39 -4.84 -17.41 13.55
C LEU A 39 -5.71 -16.94 14.72
N THR A 40 -6.85 -16.28 14.44
CA THR A 40 -7.76 -15.77 15.49
C THR A 40 -8.36 -16.86 16.38
N GLN A 41 -8.60 -18.06 15.84
CA GLN A 41 -9.17 -19.19 16.59
C GLN A 41 -8.18 -19.77 17.61
N THR A 42 -6.89 -19.47 17.48
CA THR A 42 -5.85 -19.94 18.40
C THR A 42 -5.76 -19.04 19.65
N ASP A 43 -6.17 -17.76 19.55
CA ASP A 43 -5.96 -16.74 20.59
C ASP A 43 -7.25 -16.26 21.31
N SER A 44 -8.43 -16.81 21.01
CA SER A 44 -9.70 -16.29 21.53
C SER A 44 -10.15 -16.90 22.87
N ALA A 45 -9.86 -16.20 23.97
CA ALA A 45 -10.56 -16.38 25.26
C ALA A 45 -11.17 -15.07 25.82
N THR A 46 -11.04 -13.94 25.14
CA THR A 46 -11.57 -12.65 25.64
C THR A 46 -12.13 -11.85 24.46
N TRP A 47 -13.07 -10.93 24.70
CA TRP A 47 -13.69 -9.99 23.74
C TRP A 47 -14.98 -10.48 23.04
N LYS A 48 -16.13 -10.31 23.72
CA LYS A 48 -17.47 -10.33 23.11
C LYS A 48 -17.65 -9.12 22.19
N LEU A 49 -18.18 -9.38 20.99
CA LEU A 49 -18.26 -8.47 19.84
C LEU A 49 -19.72 -8.06 19.58
N GLU A 50 -20.04 -6.78 19.76
CA GLU A 50 -21.28 -6.17 19.27
C GLU A 50 -20.94 -4.94 18.43
N GLY A 51 -21.24 -4.99 17.12
CA GLY A 51 -21.08 -3.86 16.20
C GLY A 51 -21.15 -4.28 14.72
N SER A 52 -22.04 -3.59 13.99
CA SER A 52 -22.42 -3.61 12.56
C SER A 52 -21.54 -4.38 11.55
N THR A 53 -22.17 -4.96 10.54
CA THR A 53 -21.69 -5.97 9.57
C THR A 53 -20.44 -5.64 8.73
N SER A 54 -19.92 -4.41 8.77
CA SER A 54 -18.59 -4.05 8.22
C SER A 54 -17.49 -4.11 9.29
N ALA A 55 -17.78 -3.67 10.52
CA ALA A 55 -16.85 -3.64 11.64
C ALA A 55 -16.44 -5.04 12.14
N THR A 56 -17.32 -6.04 11.98
CA THR A 56 -17.01 -7.45 12.29
C THR A 56 -15.94 -8.02 11.35
N ARG A 57 -15.91 -7.58 10.08
CA ARG A 57 -14.87 -7.95 9.11
C ARG A 57 -13.56 -7.21 9.40
N LEU A 58 -13.64 -5.94 9.81
CA LEU A 58 -12.50 -5.08 10.16
C LEU A 58 -11.75 -5.51 11.43
N LEU A 59 -12.42 -6.15 12.39
CA LEU A 59 -11.80 -6.58 13.65
C LEU A 59 -10.67 -7.59 13.45
N SER A 60 -10.84 -8.49 12.49
CA SER A 60 -9.84 -9.48 12.11
C SER A 60 -8.67 -8.87 11.33
N TYR A 61 -8.82 -7.64 10.80
CA TYR A 61 -7.71 -6.88 10.19
C TYR A 61 -6.67 -6.34 11.20
N ARG A 62 -6.98 -6.30 12.49
CA ARG A 62 -6.07 -5.76 13.51
C ARG A 62 -4.86 -6.65 13.81
N LEU A 63 -4.89 -7.91 13.37
CA LEU A 63 -3.83 -8.91 13.63
C LEU A 63 -2.66 -8.84 12.62
N PHE A 64 -2.61 -7.81 11.77
CA PHE A 64 -1.96 -7.90 10.47
C PHE A 64 -0.47 -7.57 10.45
N GLY A 65 -0.01 -6.65 11.30
CA GLY A 65 1.31 -6.05 11.15
C GLY A 65 2.49 -7.00 11.30
N GLU A 66 2.34 -8.08 12.07
CA GLU A 66 3.48 -8.89 12.53
C GLU A 66 3.57 -10.30 11.89
N ASN A 67 2.45 -10.88 11.42
CA ASN A 67 2.40 -12.30 11.03
C ASN A 67 1.94 -12.58 9.58
N LEU A 68 1.74 -11.55 8.75
CA LEU A 68 1.05 -11.72 7.47
C LEU A 68 1.85 -11.28 6.23
N LEU A 69 3.11 -10.86 6.37
CA LEU A 69 3.95 -10.61 5.20
C LEU A 69 4.12 -11.93 4.42
N ASP A 70 3.73 -11.94 3.15
CA ASP A 70 3.78 -13.12 2.30
C ASP A 70 4.45 -12.79 0.95
N PRO A 71 5.66 -13.32 0.67
CA PRO A 71 6.52 -14.06 1.61
C PRO A 71 6.99 -13.22 2.79
N ASP A 72 7.32 -13.86 3.91
CA ASP A 72 7.99 -13.19 5.03
C ASP A 72 9.47 -12.90 4.72
N GLN A 73 10.09 -12.05 5.53
CA GLN A 73 11.49 -11.64 5.31
C GLN A 73 12.50 -12.80 5.44
N PRO A 74 12.37 -13.75 6.38
CA PRO A 74 13.22 -14.95 6.43
C PRO A 74 13.13 -15.81 5.17
N THR A 75 11.93 -16.04 4.65
CA THR A 75 11.66 -16.82 3.42
C THR A 75 12.32 -16.14 2.23
N VAL A 76 12.15 -14.82 2.09
CA VAL A 76 12.84 -14.03 1.06
C VAL A 76 14.35 -14.18 1.18
N THR A 77 14.91 -14.03 2.39
CA THR A 77 16.36 -14.10 2.61
C THR A 77 16.92 -15.47 2.20
N LYS A 78 16.23 -16.55 2.57
CA LYS A 78 16.57 -17.92 2.17
C LYS A 78 16.43 -18.13 0.66
N MET A 79 15.36 -17.62 0.05
CA MET A 79 15.16 -17.71 -1.40
C MET A 79 16.27 -16.99 -2.16
N LEU A 80 16.59 -15.75 -1.78
CA LEU A 80 17.62 -14.95 -2.43
C LEU A 80 19.03 -15.54 -2.24
N SER A 81 19.30 -16.23 -1.13
CA SER A 81 20.59 -16.92 -0.93
C SER A 81 20.76 -18.12 -1.88
N LEU A 82 19.68 -18.83 -2.17
CA LEU A 82 19.66 -20.00 -3.06
C LEU A 82 19.58 -19.64 -4.56
N THR A 83 19.14 -18.43 -4.89
CA THR A 83 18.92 -18.03 -6.30
C THR A 83 20.19 -17.46 -6.94
N LYS A 84 20.56 -17.96 -8.13
CA LYS A 84 21.63 -17.40 -8.97
C LYS A 84 21.13 -16.13 -9.70
N ILE A 85 21.03 -15.02 -8.96
CA ILE A 85 20.73 -13.68 -9.49
C ILE A 85 22.07 -12.94 -9.72
N GLN A 86 22.14 -12.09 -10.76
CA GLN A 86 23.29 -11.19 -10.93
C GLN A 86 23.42 -10.26 -9.70
N LEU A 87 24.65 -10.12 -9.20
CA LEU A 87 24.95 -9.52 -7.88
C LEU A 87 24.36 -8.11 -7.69
N GLU A 88 24.41 -7.24 -8.71
CA GLU A 88 23.88 -5.87 -8.64
C GLU A 88 22.36 -5.82 -8.47
N ASN A 89 21.62 -6.70 -9.15
CA ASN A 89 20.16 -6.74 -9.07
C ASN A 89 19.68 -7.46 -7.81
N LYS A 90 20.49 -8.38 -7.27
CA LYS A 90 20.20 -9.05 -6.01
C LYS A 90 20.12 -8.06 -4.84
N ALA A 91 20.98 -7.04 -4.81
CA ALA A 91 20.91 -5.99 -3.81
C ALA A 91 19.62 -5.16 -3.92
N LEU A 92 19.25 -4.71 -5.13
CA LEU A 92 18.01 -3.95 -5.33
C LEU A 92 16.75 -4.74 -4.99
N ILE A 93 16.73 -6.04 -5.29
CA ILE A 93 15.62 -6.92 -4.92
C ILE A 93 15.58 -7.14 -3.40
N PHE A 94 16.74 -7.25 -2.74
CA PHE A 94 16.79 -7.31 -1.27
C PHE A 94 16.24 -6.02 -0.64
N ASP A 95 16.73 -4.86 -1.09
CA ASP A 95 16.25 -3.54 -0.65
C ASP A 95 14.73 -3.42 -0.85
N TYR A 96 14.20 -3.93 -1.97
CA TYR A 96 12.75 -3.98 -2.21
C TYR A 96 11.98 -4.72 -1.11
N PHE A 97 12.43 -5.93 -0.74
CA PHE A 97 11.76 -6.71 0.30
C PHE A 97 11.96 -6.11 1.70
N GLU A 98 13.10 -5.48 1.97
CA GLU A 98 13.34 -4.75 3.22
C GLU A 98 12.44 -3.51 3.33
N THR A 99 12.41 -2.65 2.31
CA THR A 99 11.57 -1.45 2.29
C THR A 99 10.08 -1.79 2.41
N THR A 100 9.61 -2.83 1.71
CA THR A 100 8.21 -3.28 1.84
C THR A 100 7.89 -3.88 3.21
N THR A 101 8.87 -4.50 3.88
CA THR A 101 8.73 -4.95 5.29
C THR A 101 8.61 -3.76 6.24
N ASN A 102 9.42 -2.72 6.04
CA ASN A 102 9.36 -1.49 6.83
C ASN A 102 8.01 -0.77 6.63
N ALA A 103 7.50 -0.72 5.39
CA ALA A 103 6.19 -0.16 5.10
C ALA A 103 5.04 -0.96 5.74
N SER A 104 5.12 -2.29 5.73
CA SER A 104 4.16 -3.15 6.42
C SER A 104 4.16 -2.92 7.93
N THR A 105 5.35 -2.87 8.54
CA THR A 105 5.52 -2.56 9.97
C THR A 105 4.91 -1.20 10.32
N LEU A 106 5.16 -0.20 9.48
CA LEU A 106 4.57 1.13 9.64
C LEU A 106 3.04 1.11 9.59
N CYS A 107 2.44 0.33 8.67
CA CYS A 107 0.99 0.18 8.64
C CYS A 107 0.46 -0.38 9.97
N GLY A 108 1.13 -1.38 10.54
CA GLY A 108 0.80 -1.92 11.86
C GLY A 108 0.90 -0.88 12.99
N LEU A 109 1.95 -0.05 12.98
CA LEU A 109 2.10 1.04 13.95
C LEU A 109 0.96 2.07 13.84
N LEU A 110 0.60 2.48 12.63
CA LEU A 110 -0.47 3.45 12.41
C LEU A 110 -1.85 2.89 12.79
N LEU A 111 -2.10 1.59 12.54
CA LEU A 111 -3.32 0.92 12.99
C LEU A 111 -3.45 0.91 14.51
N LYS A 112 -2.34 0.72 15.23
CA LYS A 112 -2.31 0.84 16.69
C LYS A 112 -2.65 2.25 17.15
N ASP A 113 -2.14 3.27 16.47
CA ASP A 113 -2.45 4.67 16.76
C ASP A 113 -3.94 4.99 16.51
N VAL A 114 -4.51 4.46 15.42
CA VAL A 114 -5.95 4.55 15.12
C VAL A 114 -6.79 3.96 16.25
N ASP A 115 -6.47 2.75 16.73
CA ASP A 115 -7.23 2.10 17.80
C ASP A 115 -7.15 2.88 19.13
N GLN A 116 -5.95 3.36 19.47
CA GLN A 116 -5.78 4.24 20.64
C GLN A 116 -6.59 5.52 20.54
N MET A 117 -6.61 6.15 19.36
CA MET A 117 -7.38 7.37 19.14
C MET A 117 -8.88 7.12 19.19
N ARG A 118 -9.35 5.99 18.67
CA ARG A 118 -10.75 5.58 18.76
C ARG A 118 -11.20 5.41 20.21
N ILE A 119 -10.38 4.83 21.08
CA ILE A 119 -10.66 4.70 22.52
C ILE A 119 -10.79 6.08 23.17
N LYS A 120 -9.82 6.97 22.92
CA LYS A 120 -9.83 8.34 23.47
C LYS A 120 -11.06 9.12 23.01
N TYR A 121 -11.36 9.08 21.72
CA TYR A 121 -12.50 9.81 21.14
C TYR A 121 -13.85 9.25 21.61
N ARG A 122 -13.95 7.93 21.81
CA ARG A 122 -15.14 7.32 22.44
C ARG A 122 -15.34 7.81 23.88
N SER A 123 -14.26 7.94 24.64
CA SER A 123 -14.30 8.51 26.00
C SER A 123 -14.75 9.97 25.99
N LEU A 124 -14.23 10.76 25.04
CA LEU A 124 -14.66 12.14 24.81
C LEU A 124 -16.17 12.20 24.51
N ARG A 125 -16.67 11.43 23.54
CA ARG A 125 -18.11 11.40 23.19
C ARG A 125 -19.00 11.08 24.38
N LYS A 126 -18.59 10.15 25.25
CA LYS A 126 -19.32 9.84 26.49
C LYS A 126 -19.36 11.06 27.42
N THR A 127 -18.21 11.70 27.63
CA THR A 127 -18.09 12.90 28.46
C THR A 127 -18.96 14.05 27.93
N LEU A 128 -18.97 14.28 26.61
CA LEU A 128 -19.82 15.29 25.98
C LEU A 128 -21.32 14.97 26.11
N SER A 129 -21.70 13.69 26.03
CA SER A 129 -23.10 13.28 26.21
C SER A 129 -23.59 13.51 27.65
N GLU A 130 -22.69 13.42 28.64
CA GLU A 130 -23.00 13.74 30.03
C GLU A 130 -23.24 15.25 30.23
N ILE A 131 -22.50 16.11 29.53
CA ILE A 131 -22.70 17.58 29.54
C ILE A 131 -24.12 17.94 29.10
N SER A 132 -24.56 17.40 27.95
CA SER A 132 -25.91 17.64 27.44
C SER A 132 -27.00 17.21 28.43
N ARG A 133 -26.72 16.21 29.29
CA ARG A 133 -27.68 15.69 30.28
C ARG A 133 -27.73 16.52 31.57
N ILE A 134 -26.65 17.23 31.91
CA ILE A 134 -26.56 18.10 33.08
C ILE A 134 -27.32 19.41 32.86
N SER A 135 -27.30 19.95 31.64
CA SER A 135 -28.10 21.13 31.25
C SER A 135 -29.59 20.97 31.59
N SER A 136 -30.11 19.73 31.57
CA SER A 136 -31.52 19.41 31.87
C SER A 136 -31.84 19.14 33.35
N ASN A 137 -30.85 19.04 34.26
CA ASN A 137 -31.07 18.59 35.64
C ASN A 137 -30.28 19.43 36.66
N SER A 138 -30.99 20.11 37.56
CA SER A 138 -30.54 21.20 38.46
C SER A 138 -29.47 20.86 39.53
N LYS A 139 -28.66 19.80 39.40
CA LYS A 139 -27.61 19.47 40.39
C LYS A 139 -26.22 19.48 39.75
N ASN A 140 -25.52 20.59 39.97
CA ASN A 140 -24.25 20.99 39.34
C ASN A 140 -22.99 20.25 39.89
N THR A 141 -23.13 19.09 40.53
CA THR A 141 -22.03 18.41 41.25
C THR A 141 -21.09 17.61 40.36
N GLN A 142 -21.44 17.35 39.09
CA GLN A 142 -20.64 16.54 38.16
C GLN A 142 -19.75 17.35 37.21
N LEU A 143 -19.95 18.67 37.16
CA LEU A 143 -19.26 19.56 36.22
C LEU A 143 -17.73 19.61 36.43
N PRO A 144 -17.19 19.66 37.66
CA PRO A 144 -15.74 19.61 37.87
C PRO A 144 -15.10 18.33 37.31
N THR A 145 -15.75 17.17 37.48
CA THR A 145 -15.27 15.88 36.96
C THR A 145 -15.26 15.84 35.43
N ILE A 146 -16.20 16.53 34.79
CA ILE A 146 -16.25 16.64 33.33
C ILE A 146 -15.13 17.55 32.82
N LEU A 147 -14.92 18.70 33.45
CA LEU A 147 -13.85 19.64 33.10
C LEU A 147 -12.47 18.98 33.19
N THR A 148 -12.24 18.18 34.24
CA THR A 148 -11.00 17.39 34.38
C THR A 148 -10.82 16.43 33.23
N ARG A 149 -11.85 15.63 32.87
CA ARG A 149 -11.78 14.68 31.75
C ARG A 149 -11.54 15.36 30.40
N LEU A 150 -12.15 16.53 30.17
CA LEU A 150 -11.92 17.31 28.95
C LEU A 150 -10.51 17.90 28.92
N THR A 151 -9.99 18.37 30.05
CA THR A 151 -8.60 18.83 30.17
C THR A 151 -7.59 17.69 29.94
N GLU A 152 -7.90 16.48 30.40
CA GLU A 152 -7.08 15.30 30.09
C GLU A 152 -7.09 14.97 28.59
N PHE A 153 -8.25 15.11 27.94
CA PHE A 153 -8.36 14.92 26.49
C PHE A 153 -7.55 15.95 25.70
N THR A 154 -7.61 17.24 26.05
CA THR A 154 -6.84 18.28 25.35
C THR A 154 -5.33 18.10 25.50
N LYS A 155 -4.88 17.45 26.58
CA LYS A 155 -3.47 17.11 26.82
C LYS A 155 -3.05 15.76 26.23
N CYS A 156 -3.97 14.99 25.64
CA CYS A 156 -3.63 13.71 25.05
C CYS A 156 -2.62 13.87 23.91
N ILE A 157 -1.63 12.98 23.85
CA ILE A 157 -0.67 12.95 22.73
C ILE A 157 -1.44 12.68 21.43
N ASN A 158 -1.19 13.54 20.42
CA ASN A 158 -1.63 13.34 19.04
C ASN A 158 -0.60 12.44 18.32
N PRO A 159 -0.96 11.22 17.87
CA PRO A 159 -0.04 10.37 17.12
C PRO A 159 0.15 10.81 15.66
N PHE A 160 -0.66 11.75 15.16
CA PHE A 160 -0.65 12.19 13.76
C PHE A 160 0.11 13.50 13.55
N VAL A 161 0.53 14.17 14.63
CA VAL A 161 1.30 15.42 14.56
C VAL A 161 2.71 15.19 14.02
N SER A 162 3.25 16.20 13.32
CA SER A 162 4.57 16.15 12.66
C SER A 162 5.76 15.74 13.52
N SER A 163 5.69 15.97 14.84
CA SER A 163 6.73 15.61 15.81
C SER A 163 6.56 14.23 16.44
N SER A 164 5.46 13.52 16.16
CA SER A 164 5.22 12.19 16.70
C SER A 164 6.23 11.17 16.16
N THR A 165 6.50 10.13 16.95
CA THR A 165 7.35 9.02 16.54
C THR A 165 6.78 8.30 15.31
N SER A 166 5.47 8.08 15.26
CA SER A 166 4.79 7.43 14.13
C SER A 166 4.91 8.23 12.85
N LEU A 167 4.64 9.54 12.88
CA LEU A 167 4.76 10.37 11.67
C LEU A 167 6.22 10.59 11.24
N THR A 168 7.16 10.61 12.18
CA THR A 168 8.60 10.64 11.86
C THR A 168 9.02 9.37 11.12
N ARG A 169 8.62 8.18 11.62
CA ARG A 169 8.85 6.91 10.94
C ARG A 169 8.16 6.84 9.59
N PHE A 170 6.94 7.37 9.48
CA PHE A 170 6.20 7.46 8.24
C PHE A 170 6.96 8.26 7.17
N LYS A 171 7.47 9.44 7.53
CA LYS A 171 8.27 10.29 6.63
C LYS A 171 9.54 9.56 6.15
N LEU A 172 10.21 8.85 7.04
CA LEU A 172 11.41 8.06 6.71
C LEU A 172 11.09 6.93 5.72
N VAL A 173 10.08 6.10 6.02
CA VAL A 173 9.68 4.99 5.13
C VAL A 173 9.23 5.51 3.76
N LYS A 174 8.48 6.62 3.71
CA LYS A 174 8.05 7.23 2.46
C LYS A 174 9.25 7.69 1.61
N LEU A 175 10.26 8.29 2.25
CA LEU A 175 11.49 8.71 1.59
C LEU A 175 12.26 7.49 1.06
N ASP A 176 12.40 6.42 1.86
CA ASP A 176 13.03 5.18 1.44
C ASP A 176 12.30 4.53 0.25
N CYS A 177 10.96 4.53 0.26
CA CYS A 177 10.14 4.03 -0.85
C CYS A 177 10.34 4.84 -2.13
N SER A 178 10.48 6.16 -2.01
CA SER A 178 10.70 7.05 -3.16
C SER A 178 12.09 6.86 -3.76
N GLU A 179 13.12 6.73 -2.92
CA GLU A 179 14.48 6.48 -3.37
C GLU A 179 14.64 5.09 -3.97
N LEU A 180 14.04 4.07 -3.36
CA LEU A 180 13.98 2.72 -3.92
C LEU A 180 13.32 2.72 -5.30
N LEU A 181 12.19 3.41 -5.47
CA LEU A 181 11.49 3.48 -6.75
C LEU A 181 12.41 4.02 -7.85
N ARG A 182 13.09 5.13 -7.59
CA ARG A 182 14.05 5.75 -8.52
C ARG A 182 15.17 4.79 -8.91
N ARG A 183 15.72 4.06 -7.94
CA ARG A 183 16.79 3.06 -8.16
C ARG A 183 16.29 1.88 -8.99
N LEU A 184 15.09 1.38 -8.71
CA LEU A 184 14.46 0.29 -9.46
C LEU A 184 14.16 0.72 -10.91
N GLU A 185 13.59 1.90 -11.12
CA GLU A 185 13.34 2.45 -12.47
C GLU A 185 14.62 2.57 -13.29
N SER A 186 15.66 3.18 -12.70
CA SER A 186 16.96 3.32 -13.36
C SER A 186 17.56 1.96 -13.74
N SER A 187 17.50 0.97 -12.84
CA SER A 187 18.02 -0.37 -13.12
C SER A 187 17.20 -1.11 -14.18
N ARG A 188 15.87 -0.99 -14.12
CA ARG A 188 14.94 -1.58 -15.11
C ARG A 188 15.21 -1.02 -16.50
N ASP A 189 15.38 0.29 -16.62
CA ASP A 189 15.60 0.96 -17.90
C ASP A 189 17.00 0.65 -18.46
N LYS A 190 18.01 0.50 -17.57
CA LYS A 190 19.33 -0.03 -17.93
C LYS A 190 19.28 -1.48 -18.42
N ALA A 191 18.46 -2.34 -17.81
CA ALA A 191 18.28 -3.72 -18.25
C ALA A 191 17.58 -3.79 -19.63
N ARG A 192 16.52 -3.00 -19.83
CA ARG A 192 15.79 -2.91 -21.11
C ARG A 192 16.68 -2.38 -22.23
N SER A 193 17.42 -1.30 -22.00
CA SER A 193 18.28 -0.72 -23.04
C SER A 193 19.38 -1.70 -23.49
N LYS A 194 20.01 -2.42 -22.55
CA LYS A 194 20.97 -3.47 -22.90
C LYS A 194 20.32 -4.63 -23.68
N LEU A 195 19.10 -5.02 -23.31
CA LEU A 195 18.36 -6.06 -24.02
C LEU A 195 18.04 -5.62 -25.46
N GLN A 196 17.55 -4.39 -25.62
CA GLN A 196 17.27 -3.78 -26.92
C GLN A 196 18.52 -3.71 -27.80
N LEU A 197 19.66 -3.32 -27.23
CA LEU A 197 20.93 -3.29 -27.95
C LEU A 197 21.32 -4.69 -28.46
N LEU A 198 21.24 -5.71 -27.62
CA LEU A 198 21.54 -7.09 -28.02
C LEU A 198 20.57 -7.63 -29.07
N THR A 199 19.28 -7.30 -28.97
CA THR A 199 18.29 -7.69 -29.99
C THR A 199 18.59 -7.03 -31.32
N SER A 200 18.93 -5.73 -31.33
CA SER A 200 19.25 -4.99 -32.56
C SER A 200 20.55 -5.49 -33.20
N LEU A 201 21.59 -5.77 -32.40
CA LEU A 201 22.84 -6.37 -32.90
C LEU A 201 22.61 -7.73 -33.53
N ARG A 202 21.77 -8.57 -32.91
CA ARG A 202 21.42 -9.88 -33.45
C ARG A 202 20.64 -9.78 -34.75
N GLN A 203 19.68 -8.86 -34.84
CA GLN A 203 18.93 -8.59 -36.07
C GLN A 203 19.85 -8.09 -37.18
N GLY A 204 20.74 -7.14 -36.88
CA GLY A 204 21.73 -6.63 -37.82
C GLY A 204 22.71 -7.71 -38.31
N ALA A 205 23.20 -8.56 -37.40
CA ALA A 205 24.10 -9.65 -37.75
C ALA A 205 23.40 -10.72 -38.62
N ALA A 206 22.12 -11.00 -38.37
CA ALA A 206 21.34 -11.90 -39.21
C ALA A 206 21.14 -11.34 -40.62
N ILE A 207 20.81 -10.04 -40.76
CA ILE A 207 20.68 -9.36 -42.06
C ILE A 207 22.01 -9.39 -42.81
N PHE A 208 23.12 -9.06 -42.15
CA PHE A 208 24.46 -9.09 -42.74
C PHE A 208 24.82 -10.50 -43.24
N LEU A 209 24.50 -11.54 -42.48
CA LEU A 209 24.76 -12.92 -42.85
C LEU A 209 23.96 -13.35 -44.08
N VAL A 210 22.67 -12.97 -44.16
CA VAL A 210 21.86 -13.20 -45.36
C VAL A 210 22.46 -12.49 -46.58
N ALA A 211 22.83 -11.21 -46.44
CA ALA A 211 23.46 -10.47 -47.53
C ALA A 211 24.79 -11.11 -47.99
N LEU A 212 25.66 -11.48 -47.04
CA LEU A 212 26.95 -12.12 -47.32
C LEU A 212 26.78 -13.47 -48.03
N THR A 213 25.85 -14.31 -47.57
CA THR A 213 25.57 -15.60 -48.20
C THR A 213 25.02 -15.43 -49.61
N THR A 214 24.10 -14.50 -49.86
CA THR A 214 23.61 -14.21 -51.22
C THR A 214 24.71 -13.71 -52.16
N ALA A 215 25.61 -12.84 -51.68
CA ALA A 215 26.74 -12.36 -52.47
C ALA A 215 27.74 -13.49 -52.82
N LEU A 216 28.05 -14.36 -51.85
CA LEU A 216 28.96 -15.50 -52.06
C LEU A 216 28.38 -16.55 -53.02
N THR A 217 27.07 -16.79 -53.00
CA THR A 217 26.42 -17.72 -53.94
C THR A 217 26.51 -17.30 -55.41
N LEU A 218 26.68 -16.00 -55.68
CA LEU A 218 26.89 -15.50 -57.05
C LEU A 218 28.33 -15.71 -57.55
N ILE A 219 29.30 -15.94 -56.66
CA ILE A 219 30.73 -15.83 -56.97
C ILE A 219 31.43 -17.20 -57.11
N VAL A 220 30.89 -18.33 -56.60
CA VAL A 220 31.69 -19.58 -56.47
C VAL A 220 30.98 -20.87 -56.90
N VAL A 221 31.65 -21.62 -57.80
CA VAL A 221 31.43 -23.03 -58.15
C VAL A 221 32.37 -23.89 -57.28
N THR A 222 31.85 -24.89 -56.55
CA THR A 222 32.54 -25.95 -55.73
C THR A 222 32.65 -25.79 -54.20
N HIS A 223 32.81 -26.96 -53.54
CA HIS A 223 32.56 -27.43 -52.16
C HIS A 223 32.98 -26.57 -50.93
N ALA A 224 33.52 -25.37 -51.09
CA ALA A 224 33.92 -24.51 -49.96
C ALA A 224 32.73 -23.83 -49.22
N LEU A 225 31.52 -23.93 -49.78
CA LEU A 225 30.30 -23.27 -49.29
C LEU A 225 29.92 -23.67 -47.85
N ALA A 226 30.08 -24.95 -47.49
CA ALA A 226 29.60 -25.46 -46.19
C ALA A 226 30.32 -24.80 -45.00
N ILE A 227 31.63 -24.54 -45.11
CA ILE A 227 32.43 -23.95 -44.04
C ILE A 227 32.23 -22.43 -43.97
N ALA A 228 32.14 -21.76 -45.13
CA ALA A 228 31.92 -20.32 -45.22
C ALA A 228 30.55 -19.86 -44.72
N VAL A 229 29.52 -20.72 -44.85
CA VAL A 229 28.15 -20.43 -44.39
C VAL A 229 27.91 -20.87 -42.94
N ALA A 230 28.49 -21.98 -42.49
CA ALA A 230 28.23 -22.52 -41.15
C ALA A 230 28.88 -21.70 -40.01
N MET A 231 30.09 -21.16 -40.22
CA MET A 231 30.83 -20.42 -39.20
C MET A 231 30.15 -19.10 -38.79
N PRO A 232 29.72 -18.23 -39.72
CA PRO A 232 28.99 -17.01 -39.37
C PRO A 232 27.64 -17.31 -38.69
N GLY A 233 26.94 -18.38 -39.10
CA GLY A 233 25.66 -18.78 -38.53
C GLY A 233 25.78 -19.19 -37.06
N PHE A 234 26.88 -19.87 -36.72
CA PHE A 234 27.21 -20.21 -35.34
C PHE A 234 27.53 -18.96 -34.51
N VAL A 235 28.24 -17.96 -35.05
CA VAL A 235 28.54 -16.69 -34.36
C VAL A 235 27.27 -15.88 -34.09
N VAL A 236 26.33 -15.79 -35.05
CA VAL A 236 25.04 -15.13 -34.85
C VAL A 236 24.16 -15.89 -33.84
N ALA A 237 24.20 -17.22 -33.85
CA ALA A 237 23.49 -18.04 -32.87
C ALA A 237 24.12 -17.96 -31.46
N SER A 238 25.44 -17.76 -31.40
CA SER A 238 26.24 -17.66 -30.18
C SER A 238 26.37 -16.24 -29.63
N LEU A 239 25.87 -15.21 -30.33
CA LEU A 239 25.58 -13.87 -29.79
C LEU A 239 24.61 -14.00 -28.60
N SER A 240 25.24 -14.30 -27.47
CA SER A 240 24.81 -14.44 -26.09
C SER A 240 23.31 -14.63 -25.83
N ARG A 241 22.69 -15.65 -26.46
CA ARG A 241 21.30 -16.08 -26.15
C ARG A 241 21.06 -16.24 -24.64
N GLY A 242 22.06 -16.74 -23.91
CA GLY A 242 22.04 -16.82 -22.44
C GLY A 242 22.00 -15.45 -21.75
N SER A 243 22.78 -14.47 -22.22
CA SER A 243 22.79 -13.10 -21.70
C SER A 243 21.47 -12.39 -21.97
N MET A 244 20.91 -12.53 -23.17
CA MET A 244 19.60 -11.96 -23.52
C MET A 244 18.48 -12.53 -22.64
N LYS A 245 18.45 -13.86 -22.45
CA LYS A 245 17.48 -14.52 -21.54
C LYS A 245 17.64 -14.01 -20.12
N GLN A 246 18.88 -13.85 -19.64
CA GLN A 246 19.14 -13.32 -18.30
C GLN A 246 18.70 -11.85 -18.16
N LEU A 247 18.96 -11.00 -19.15
CA LEU A 247 18.53 -9.61 -19.15
C LEU A 247 17.02 -9.46 -19.20
N ALA A 248 16.32 -10.28 -20.00
CA ALA A 248 14.87 -10.31 -20.03
C ALA A 248 14.28 -10.68 -18.66
N LYS A 249 14.85 -11.70 -17.99
CA LYS A 249 14.49 -12.10 -16.62
C LYS A 249 14.70 -10.96 -15.61
N THR A 250 15.89 -10.38 -15.60
CA THR A 250 16.21 -9.23 -14.74
C THR A 250 15.23 -8.07 -15.00
N SER A 251 14.93 -7.78 -16.26
CA SER A 251 13.99 -6.71 -16.61
C SER A 251 12.58 -7.00 -16.10
N ALA A 252 12.12 -8.25 -16.11
CA ALA A 252 10.79 -8.62 -15.62
C ALA A 252 10.71 -8.49 -14.08
N GLN A 253 11.73 -8.98 -13.37
CA GLN A 253 11.85 -8.87 -11.91
C GLN A 253 11.86 -7.39 -11.47
N LEU A 254 12.68 -6.57 -12.12
CA LEU A 254 12.75 -5.14 -11.82
C LEU A 254 11.46 -4.43 -12.20
N ASP A 255 10.79 -4.80 -13.30
CA ASP A 255 9.51 -4.21 -13.67
C ASP A 255 8.40 -4.52 -12.65
N ALA A 256 8.33 -5.76 -12.16
CA ALA A 256 7.40 -6.15 -11.10
C ALA A 256 7.69 -5.39 -9.80
N ALA A 257 8.96 -5.30 -9.39
CA ALA A 257 9.36 -4.56 -8.20
C ALA A 257 9.04 -3.05 -8.34
N THR A 258 9.39 -2.44 -9.48
CA THR A 258 9.07 -1.03 -9.78
C THR A 258 7.57 -0.77 -9.69
N LYS A 259 6.73 -1.61 -10.32
CA LYS A 259 5.27 -1.47 -10.26
C LYS A 259 4.77 -1.58 -8.82
N GLY A 260 5.26 -2.55 -8.06
CA GLY A 260 4.92 -2.71 -6.64
C GLY A 260 5.28 -1.49 -5.80
N THR A 261 6.51 -0.99 -5.94
CA THR A 261 6.98 0.19 -5.20
C THR A 261 6.27 1.47 -5.66
N TYR A 262 5.88 1.58 -6.92
CA TYR A 262 5.09 2.70 -7.42
C TYR A 262 3.73 2.75 -6.74
N ILE A 263 3.00 1.62 -6.71
CA ILE A 263 1.68 1.56 -6.07
C ILE A 263 1.82 1.84 -4.56
N LEU A 264 2.83 1.25 -3.90
CA LEU A 264 3.11 1.52 -2.49
C LEU A 264 3.33 3.02 -2.22
N ASN A 265 4.10 3.72 -3.05
CA ASN A 265 4.28 5.17 -2.90
C ASN A 265 2.95 5.94 -3.04
N LYS A 266 2.05 5.49 -3.93
CA LYS A 266 0.71 6.09 -4.08
C LYS A 266 -0.22 5.82 -2.90
N ASP A 267 -0.14 4.63 -2.33
CA ASP A 267 -0.86 4.28 -1.11
C ASP A 267 -0.36 5.17 0.05
N LEU A 268 0.97 5.32 0.19
CA LEU A 268 1.57 6.20 1.20
C LEU A 268 1.24 7.69 0.95
N ASP A 269 1.14 8.16 -0.30
CA ASP A 269 0.67 9.52 -0.59
C ASP A 269 -0.77 9.74 -0.08
N THR A 270 -1.62 8.72 -0.19
CA THR A 270 -2.99 8.78 0.30
C THR A 270 -3.04 8.73 1.81
N VAL A 271 -2.33 7.81 2.45
CA VAL A 271 -2.19 7.75 3.91
C VAL A 271 -1.65 9.07 4.46
N SER A 272 -0.67 9.70 3.81
CA SER A 272 -0.14 11.01 4.22
C SER A 272 -1.21 12.10 4.27
N ARG A 273 -2.16 12.11 3.32
CA ARG A 273 -3.26 13.07 3.30
C ARG A 273 -4.28 12.78 4.40
N LEU A 274 -4.57 11.50 4.66
CA LEU A 274 -5.48 11.09 5.73
C LEU A 274 -4.93 11.43 7.11
N LEU A 275 -3.63 11.20 7.33
CA LEU A 275 -2.94 11.58 8.57
C LEU A 275 -2.99 13.10 8.80
N ALA A 276 -2.77 13.91 7.76
CA ALA A 276 -2.87 15.36 7.87
C ALA A 276 -4.29 15.83 8.23
N ARG A 277 -5.33 15.27 7.60
CA ARG A 277 -6.73 15.57 7.93
C ARG A 277 -7.06 15.23 9.38
N LEU A 278 -6.59 14.07 9.86
CA LEU A 278 -6.80 13.65 11.25
C LEU A 278 -6.05 14.55 12.25
N ASP A 279 -4.86 15.04 11.89
CA ASP A 279 -4.11 16.02 12.69
C ASP A 279 -4.91 17.32 12.80
N ASP A 280 -5.37 17.87 11.67
CA ASP A 280 -6.17 19.10 11.62
C ASP A 280 -7.48 18.98 12.41
N GLU A 281 -8.21 17.87 12.25
CA GLU A 281 -9.48 17.61 12.95
C GLU A 281 -9.27 17.43 14.47
N MET A 282 -8.16 16.81 14.88
CA MET A 282 -7.78 16.68 16.29
C MET A 282 -7.46 18.04 16.91
N GLU A 283 -6.67 18.86 16.24
CA GLU A 283 -6.35 20.20 16.73
C GLU A 283 -7.58 21.11 16.75
N HIS A 284 -8.47 20.99 15.76
CA HIS A 284 -9.77 21.66 15.77
C HIS A 284 -10.63 21.27 16.97
N THR A 285 -10.75 19.96 17.23
CA THR A 285 -11.48 19.42 18.39
C THR A 285 -10.90 19.96 19.70
N ARG A 286 -9.57 19.97 19.85
CA ARG A 286 -8.91 20.51 21.05
C ARG A 286 -9.11 22.01 21.20
N ALA A 287 -9.01 22.78 20.13
CA ALA A 287 -9.22 24.22 20.15
C ALA A 287 -10.66 24.55 20.60
N MET A 288 -11.66 23.81 20.12
CA MET A 288 -13.05 24.01 20.52
C MET A 288 -13.29 23.66 22.00
N ILE A 289 -12.70 22.56 22.49
CA ILE A 289 -12.77 22.20 23.92
C ILE A 289 -12.04 23.24 24.78
N GLY A 290 -10.84 23.67 24.37
CA GLY A 290 -10.04 24.70 25.06
C GLY A 290 -10.79 26.03 25.16
N PHE A 291 -11.34 26.50 24.04
CA PHE A 291 -12.16 27.71 23.98
C PHE A 291 -13.37 27.66 24.93
N TRP A 292 -14.04 26.52 25.01
CA TRP A 292 -15.13 26.31 25.97
C TRP A 292 -14.66 26.39 27.42
N MET A 293 -13.51 25.79 27.74
CA MET A 293 -12.96 25.84 29.10
C MET A 293 -12.52 27.27 29.48
N ASP A 294 -11.96 28.04 28.54
CA ASP A 294 -11.37 29.36 28.80
C ASP A 294 -12.43 30.48 28.93
N ARG A 295 -13.55 30.41 28.20
CA ARG A 295 -14.52 31.52 28.11
C ARG A 295 -15.61 31.53 29.16
N THR A 296 -15.60 30.62 30.13
CA THR A 296 -16.82 30.34 30.89
C THR A 296 -16.74 30.67 32.38
N THR A 297 -17.54 31.66 32.82
CA THR A 297 -17.96 31.84 34.22
C THR A 297 -19.07 30.84 34.58
N ALA A 298 -19.21 30.50 35.86
CA ALA A 298 -20.05 29.39 36.35
C ALA A 298 -21.51 29.36 35.83
N ASP A 299 -22.09 30.50 35.46
CA ASP A 299 -23.47 30.61 34.97
C ASP A 299 -23.64 30.40 33.44
N ILE A 300 -22.57 30.53 32.63
CA ILE A 300 -22.61 30.38 31.16
C ILE A 300 -22.23 28.94 30.72
N GLN A 301 -21.87 28.08 31.68
CA GLN A 301 -21.21 26.79 31.47
C GLN A 301 -22.07 25.70 30.87
N ALA A 302 -23.36 25.68 31.19
CA ALA A 302 -24.30 24.69 30.67
C ALA A 302 -24.63 24.94 29.18
N GLN A 303 -24.95 26.18 28.81
CA GLN A 303 -25.37 26.53 27.46
C GLN A 303 -24.22 26.51 26.44
N ALA A 304 -23.03 27.01 26.81
CA ALA A 304 -21.85 26.94 25.95
C ALA A 304 -21.34 25.49 25.79
N GLY A 305 -21.49 24.66 26.83
CA GLY A 305 -21.12 23.25 26.78
C GLY A 305 -22.05 22.42 25.89
N GLU A 306 -23.33 22.77 25.85
CA GLU A 306 -24.31 22.12 24.97
C GLU A 306 -24.02 22.37 23.50
N GLU A 307 -23.66 23.61 23.10
CA GLU A 307 -23.34 23.92 21.71
C GLU A 307 -22.05 23.22 21.26
N VAL A 308 -21.02 23.17 22.11
CA VAL A 308 -19.79 22.43 21.85
C VAL A 308 -20.05 20.92 21.77
N ALA A 309 -20.87 20.38 22.68
CA ALA A 309 -21.28 18.99 22.63
C ALA A 309 -22.10 18.69 21.37
N ARG A 310 -22.95 19.60 20.91
CA ARG A 310 -23.73 19.46 19.68
C ARG A 310 -22.82 19.44 18.46
N GLN A 311 -21.93 20.42 18.32
CA GLN A 311 -20.97 20.49 17.21
C GLN A 311 -20.05 19.26 17.16
N LEU A 312 -19.56 18.77 18.31
CA LEU A 312 -18.72 17.56 18.40
C LEU A 312 -19.51 16.25 18.27
N LYS A 313 -20.82 16.27 18.48
CA LYS A 313 -21.69 15.10 18.28
C LYS A 313 -22.08 14.96 16.81
N ASP A 314 -22.26 16.09 16.14
CA ASP A 314 -22.50 16.18 14.70
C ASP A 314 -21.20 15.95 13.88
N SER A 315 -20.02 16.09 14.48
CA SER A 315 -18.73 15.72 13.88
C SER A 315 -18.53 14.20 13.86
N SER A 316 -19.34 13.47 13.09
CA SER A 316 -19.00 12.08 12.70
C SER A 316 -17.68 12.02 11.93
N SER A 317 -17.27 13.15 11.33
CA SER A 317 -16.04 13.41 10.58
C SER A 317 -14.81 12.71 11.14
N PHE A 318 -14.47 12.86 12.43
CA PHE A 318 -13.23 12.28 12.96
C PHE A 318 -13.25 10.76 13.01
N VAL A 319 -14.37 10.14 13.39
CA VAL A 319 -14.49 8.68 13.42
C VAL A 319 -14.51 8.14 12.00
N ASP A 320 -15.22 8.80 11.09
CA ASP A 320 -15.27 8.44 9.68
C ASP A 320 -13.87 8.54 9.04
N GLN A 321 -13.08 9.55 9.38
CA GLN A 321 -11.68 9.70 8.94
C GLN A 321 -10.76 8.62 9.52
N LEU A 322 -10.97 8.19 10.77
CA LEU A 322 -10.23 7.07 11.36
C LEU A 322 -10.56 5.76 10.64
N ASP A 323 -11.83 5.55 10.26
CA ASP A 323 -12.27 4.39 9.49
C ASP A 323 -11.68 4.42 8.07
N GLU A 324 -11.66 5.59 7.40
CA GLU A 324 -11.03 5.78 6.08
C GLU A 324 -9.51 5.49 6.12
N LEU A 325 -8.82 5.95 7.17
CA LEU A 325 -7.39 5.65 7.37
C LEU A 325 -7.17 4.16 7.62
N GLU A 326 -7.96 3.54 8.50
CA GLU A 326 -7.86 2.11 8.78
C GLU A 326 -8.03 1.27 7.52
N GLU A 327 -9.05 1.56 6.71
CA GLU A 327 -9.30 0.89 5.42
C GLU A 327 -8.11 1.03 4.46
N HIS A 328 -7.56 2.24 4.32
CA HIS A 328 -6.41 2.47 3.45
C HIS A 328 -5.12 1.79 3.94
N LEU A 329 -4.92 1.67 5.25
CA LEU A 329 -3.77 0.93 5.80
C LEU A 329 -3.88 -0.56 5.49
N TYR A 330 -5.09 -1.12 5.50
CA TYR A 330 -5.32 -2.50 5.08
C TYR A 330 -5.15 -2.71 3.58
N LEU A 331 -5.62 -1.78 2.76
CA LEU A 331 -5.35 -1.78 1.32
C LEU A 331 -3.85 -1.77 1.04
N CYS A 332 -3.11 -0.86 1.67
CA CYS A 332 -1.66 -0.77 1.54
C CYS A 332 -0.98 -2.11 1.86
N PHE A 333 -1.39 -2.74 2.97
CA PHE A 333 -0.89 -4.06 3.37
C PHE A 333 -1.16 -5.14 2.31
N MET A 334 -2.38 -5.19 1.77
CA MET A 334 -2.76 -6.15 0.73
C MET A 334 -1.97 -5.92 -0.57
N THR A 335 -1.79 -4.66 -0.97
CA THR A 335 -0.94 -4.27 -2.10
C THR A 335 0.50 -4.74 -1.90
N ILE A 336 1.07 -4.53 -0.71
CA ILE A 336 2.43 -4.96 -0.37
C ILE A 336 2.57 -6.47 -0.58
N ASN A 337 1.67 -7.27 -0.01
CA ASN A 337 1.73 -8.72 -0.14
C ASN A 337 1.57 -9.19 -1.59
N ARG A 338 0.60 -8.62 -2.32
CA ARG A 338 0.42 -8.94 -3.74
C ARG A 338 1.68 -8.62 -4.54
N ALA A 339 2.28 -7.45 -4.31
CA ALA A 339 3.49 -7.03 -5.00
C ALA A 339 4.68 -7.96 -4.68
N ARG A 340 4.86 -8.31 -3.40
CA ARG A 340 5.92 -9.24 -2.96
C ARG A 340 5.78 -10.61 -3.63
N LYS A 341 4.55 -11.16 -3.70
CA LYS A 341 4.25 -12.42 -4.41
C LYS A 341 4.59 -12.36 -5.89
N LEU A 342 4.24 -11.26 -6.57
CA LEU A 342 4.57 -11.08 -7.98
C LEU A 342 6.07 -11.02 -8.22
N VAL A 343 6.82 -10.30 -7.37
CA VAL A 343 8.28 -10.25 -7.48
C VAL A 343 8.89 -11.63 -7.22
N VAL A 344 8.41 -12.38 -6.22
CA VAL A 344 8.83 -13.77 -6.01
C VAL A 344 8.51 -14.63 -7.22
N LYS A 345 7.34 -14.50 -7.83
CA LYS A 345 6.98 -15.25 -9.04
C LYS A 345 7.98 -14.98 -10.16
N GLU A 346 8.34 -13.72 -10.43
CA GLU A 346 9.37 -13.39 -11.43
C GLU A 346 10.77 -13.90 -11.05
N ILE A 347 11.03 -14.09 -9.75
CA ILE A 347 12.25 -14.74 -9.24
C ILE A 347 12.16 -16.27 -9.34
N LEU A 348 10.99 -16.91 -9.29
CA LEU A 348 10.83 -18.36 -9.25
C LEU A 348 10.44 -18.99 -10.59
N ASP A 349 9.82 -18.24 -11.50
CA ASP A 349 9.62 -18.58 -12.92
C ASP A 349 10.99 -18.74 -13.67
N LEU A 350 12.08 -18.79 -12.89
CA LEU A 350 13.42 -19.23 -13.23
C LEU A 350 13.56 -20.69 -13.69
N HIS A 351 12.51 -21.52 -13.69
CA HIS A 351 12.52 -22.82 -14.37
C HIS A 351 11.52 -22.90 -15.54
N PRO A 352 12.03 -22.83 -16.77
CA PRO A 352 11.51 -23.65 -17.85
C PRO A 352 12.55 -24.73 -18.18
N SER A 353 12.05 -25.98 -18.18
CA SER A 353 12.49 -27.13 -18.96
C SER A 353 13.46 -26.84 -20.10
#